data_AF-A0A1M6VQP3-F1
#
_entry.id   AF-A0A1M6VQP3-F1
#
_cell.length_a   1.000
_cell.length_b   1.000
_cell.length_c   1.000
_cell.angle_alpha   90.00
_cell.angle_beta   90.00
_cell.angle_gamma   90.00
#
_symmetry.space_group_name_H-M   'P 1'
#
loop_
_entity.id
_entity.type
_entity.pdbx_description
1 polymer ?
#
loop_
_entity_poly.entity_id
_entity_poly.type
_entity_poly.pdbx_seq_one_letter_code
_entity_poly.pdbx_strand_id
1 'polypeptide(L)' 'MKNLRVLLVCGSGASSGFMAANIRKAAKEKGIGMDVQARSDSEIDNYIEDVDLIMVGPHLEYVMDDLEEYTHEYGH' A
#
# COMPACT_ATOMS: atom_id res chain seq x y z
N MET A 1 -20.07 -2.67 -4.49
CA MET A 1 -18.93 -1.72 -4.48
C MET A 1 -17.66 -2.55 -4.35
N LYS A 2 -16.69 -2.38 -5.24
CA LYS A 2 -15.36 -2.95 -5.02
C LYS A 2 -14.71 -2.19 -3.86
N ASN A 3 -14.17 -2.91 -2.87
CA ASN A 3 -13.25 -2.33 -1.91
C ASN A 3 -11.85 -2.40 -2.52
N LEU A 4 -11.20 -1.25 -2.69
CA LEU A 4 -9.80 -1.18 -3.11
C LEU A 4 -8.92 -1.75 -1.99
N ARG A 5 -8.15 -2.79 -2.28
CA ARG A 5 -7.12 -3.33 -1.41
C ARG A 5 -5.84 -2.57 -1.67
N VAL A 6 -5.33 -1.86 -0.67
CA VAL A 6 -4.15 -1.00 -0.82
C VAL A 6 -3.05 -1.46 0.12
N LEU A 7 -1.84 -1.65 -0.41
CA LEU A 7 -0.64 -1.89 0.38
C LEU A 7 0.10 -0.59 0.59
N LEU A 8 0.27 -0.16 1.84
CA LEU A 8 1.08 1.00 2.21
C LEU A 8 2.45 0.52 2.70
N VAL A 9 3.48 0.78 1.89
CA VAL A 9 4.87 0.48 2.22
C VAL A 9 5.47 1.71 2.87
N CYS A 10 5.67 1.68 4.19
CA CYS A 10 6.28 2.78 4.93
C CYS A 10 7.10 2.32 6.15
N GLY A 11 7.38 1.01 6.25
CA GLY A 11 8.06 0.36 7.38
C GLY A 11 7.07 -0.35 8.32
N SER A 12 7.58 -1.20 9.22
CA SER A 12 6.78 -2.12 10.06
C SER A 12 6.41 -1.58 11.46
N GLY A 13 6.30 -0.26 11.63
CA GLY A 13 6.11 0.38 12.94
C GLY A 13 4.68 0.86 13.26
N ALA A 14 4.47 1.32 14.51
CA ALA A 14 3.21 1.92 14.94
C ALA A 14 2.79 3.14 14.08
N SER A 15 3.76 3.94 13.63
CA SER A 15 3.55 5.11 12.75
C SER A 15 2.81 4.73 11.46
N SER A 16 3.24 3.64 10.82
CA SER A 16 2.66 3.07 9.61
C SER A 16 1.21 2.65 9.81
N GLY A 17 0.91 2.02 10.96
CA GLY A 17 -0.44 1.64 11.35
C GLY A 17 -1.37 2.84 11.54
N PHE A 18 -0.89 3.92 12.17
CA PHE A 18 -1.66 5.16 12.31
C PHE A 18 -1.98 5.81 10.96
N MET A 19 -1.00 5.84 10.05
CA MET A 19 -1.20 6.36 8.71
C MET A 19 -2.26 5.56 7.94
N ALA A 20 -2.17 4.23 7.93
CA ALA A 20 -3.18 3.37 7.32
C ALA A 20 -4.58 3.57 7.92
N ALA A 21 -4.68 3.73 9.25
CA ALA A 21 -5.94 4.01 9.93
C ALA A 21 -6.54 5.37 9.51
N ASN A 22 -5.71 6.42 9.43
CA ASN A 22 -6.14 7.75 8.99
C ASN A 22 -6.61 7.75 7.53
N ILE A 23 -5.92 7.02 6.66
CA ILE A 23 -6.30 6.87 5.26
C ILE A 23 -7.66 6.16 5.14
N ARG A 24 -7.86 5.04 5.86
CA ARG A 24 -9.17 4.35 5.90
C ARG A 24 -10.29 5.26 6.37
N LYS A 25 -10.03 6.09 7.40
CA LYS A 25 -10.99 7.06 7.91
C LYS A 25 -11.36 8.10 6.84
N ALA A 26 -10.37 8.68 6.18
CA ALA A 26 -10.58 9.67 5.12
C ALA A 26 -11.32 9.06 3.90
N ALA A 27 -11.00 7.82 3.53
CA ALA A 27 -11.70 7.10 2.46
C ALA A 27 -13.18 6.90 2.81
N LYS A 28 -13.48 6.50 4.05
CA LYS A 28 -14.84 6.35 4.55
C LYS A 28 -15.62 7.67 4.51
N GLU A 29 -15.00 8.78 4.91
CA GLU A 29 -15.61 10.12 4.84
C GLU A 29 -15.93 10.54 3.39
N LYS A 30 -15.15 10.06 2.42
CA LYS A 30 -15.37 10.29 0.98
C LYS A 30 -16.29 9.27 0.31
N GLY A 31 -16.81 8.28 1.05
CA GLY A 31 -17.62 7.19 0.48
C GLY A 31 -16.84 6.22 -0.41
N ILE A 32 -15.51 6.20 -0.30
CA ILE A 32 -14.63 5.31 -1.06
C ILE A 32 -14.43 4.02 -0.26
N GLY A 33 -14.81 2.89 -0.83
CA GLY A 33 -14.54 1.57 -0.25
C GLY A 33 -13.06 1.24 -0.41
N MET A 34 -12.29 1.34 0.67
CA MET A 34 -10.85 1.12 0.65
C MET A 34 -10.38 0.46 1.94
N ASP A 35 -9.57 -0.58 1.81
CA ASP A 35 -8.84 -1.20 2.90
C ASP A 35 -7.34 -1.01 2.68
N VAL A 36 -6.63 -0.53 3.70
CA VAL A 36 -5.23 -0.14 3.60
C VAL A 36 -4.41 -0.90 4.62
N GLN A 37 -3.51 -1.76 4.16
CA GLN A 37 -2.61 -2.51 5.03
C GLN A 37 -1.22 -1.92 5.01
N ALA A 38 -0.63 -1.69 6.18
CA ALA A 38 0.75 -1.24 6.27
C ALA A 38 1.69 -2.44 6.47
N ARG A 39 2.75 -2.52 5.66
CA ARG A 39 3.76 -3.59 5.69
C ARG A 39 5.17 -3.04 5.47
N SER A 40 6.18 -3.86 5.74
CA SER A 40 7.55 -3.55 5.32
C SER A 40 7.70 -3.73 3.81
N ASP A 41 8.68 -3.03 3.24
CA ASP A 41 9.21 -3.24 1.89
C ASP A 41 9.55 -4.71 1.62
N SER A 42 10.16 -5.41 2.59
CA SER A 42 10.51 -6.83 2.45
C SER A 42 9.32 -7.78 2.36
N GLU A 43 8.09 -7.30 2.58
CA GLU A 43 6.88 -8.11 2.51
C GLU A 43 6.07 -7.85 1.24
N ILE A 44 6.47 -6.90 0.38
CA ILE A 44 5.74 -6.51 -0.84
C ILE A 44 5.40 -7.74 -1.69
N ASP A 45 6.41 -8.58 -1.98
CA ASP A 45 6.26 -9.75 -2.85
C ASP A 45 5.19 -10.73 -2.36
N ASN A 46 4.94 -10.79 -1.05
CA ASN A 46 3.94 -11.68 -0.48
C ASN A 46 2.49 -11.17 -0.64
N TYR A 47 2.32 -9.89 -0.96
CA TYR A 47 1.02 -9.22 -0.98
C TYR A 47 0.70 -8.53 -2.32
N ILE A 48 1.68 -8.38 -3.22
CA ILE A 48 1.54 -7.64 -4.49
C ILE A 48 0.42 -8.20 -5.38
N GLU A 49 0.28 -9.51 -5.47
CA GLU A 49 -0.80 -10.17 -6.25
C GLU A 49 -2.19 -9.98 -5.63
N ASP A 50 -2.25 -9.61 -4.36
CA ASP A 50 -3.47 -9.53 -3.55
C ASP A 50 -3.97 -8.10 -3.33
N VAL A 51 -3.32 -7.10 -3.94
CA VAL A 51 -3.68 -5.69 -3.79
C VAL A 51 -3.97 -5.04 -5.13
N ASP A 52 -4.89 -4.07 -5.12
CA ASP A 52 -5.24 -3.28 -6.30
C ASP A 52 -4.31 -2.07 -6.49
N LEU A 53 -3.61 -1.66 -5.43
CA LEU A 53 -2.75 -0.47 -5.42
C LEU A 53 -1.64 -0.61 -4.38
N ILE A 54 -0.43 -0.18 -4.74
CA ILE A 54 0.70 0.02 -3.81
C ILE A 54 0.91 1.53 -3.61
N MET A 55 1.05 1.93 -2.35
CA MET A 55 1.45 3.29 -1.96
C MET A 55 2.76 3.20 -1.20
N VAL A 56 3.73 4.02 -1.60
CA VAL A 56 5.04 4.07 -0.97
C VAL A 56 5.17 5.38 -0.20
N GLY A 57 5.64 5.31 1.05
CA GLY A 57 5.95 6.50 1.83
C GLY A 57 7.10 7.28 1.19
N PRO A 58 7.13 8.63 1.29
CA PRO A 58 8.13 9.46 0.62
C PRO A 58 9.57 9.16 1.06
N HIS A 59 9.76 8.59 2.26
CA HIS A 59 11.06 8.15 2.76
C HIS A 59 11.57 6.85 2.12
N LEU A 60 10.75 6.16 1.32
CA LEU A 60 11.06 4.92 0.62
C LEU A 60 11.01 5.10 -0.91
N GLU A 61 11.22 6.32 -1.40
CA GLU A 61 11.22 6.63 -2.84
C GLU A 61 12.16 5.72 -3.63
N TYR A 62 13.29 5.29 -3.05
CA TYR A 62 14.22 4.35 -3.68
C TYR A 62 13.61 2.98 -3.99
N VAL A 63 12.54 2.58 -3.29
CA VAL A 63 11.83 1.31 -3.50
C VAL A 63 10.90 1.41 -4.72
N MET A 64 10.59 2.62 -5.20
CA MET A 64 9.77 2.81 -6.39
C MET A 64 10.43 2.23 -7.64
N ASP A 65 11.74 2.41 -7.80
CA ASP A 65 12.48 1.88 -8.96
C ASP A 65 12.40 0.34 -9.00
N ASP A 66 12.58 -0.30 -7.84
CA ASP A 66 12.46 -1.76 -7.71
C ASP A 66 11.00 -2.20 -7.95
N LEU A 67 10.02 -1.47 -7.40
CA LEU A 67 8.59 -1.75 -7.56
C LEU A 67 8.11 -1.62 -9.01
N GLU A 68 8.63 -0.68 -9.78
CA GLU A 68 8.33 -0.57 -11.21
C GLU A 68 8.77 -1.83 -11.95
N GLU A 69 9.93 -2.39 -11.60
CA GLU A 69 10.41 -3.65 -12.18
C GLU A 69 9.52 -4.84 -11.77
N TYR A 70 9.12 -4.91 -10.50
CA TYR A 70 8.20 -5.95 -10.00
C TYR A 70 6.81 -5.86 -10.65
N THR A 71 6.19 -4.68 -10.68
CA THR A 71 4.82 -4.52 -11.23
C THR A 71 4.76 -4.88 -12.71
N HIS A 72 5.81 -4.61 -13.48
CA HIS A 72 5.94 -5.03 -14.87
C HIS A 72 5.97 -6.56 -15.05
N GLU A 73 6.56 -7.29 -14.10
CA GLU A 73 6.63 -8.75 -14.12
C GLU A 73 5.26 -9.41 -13.82
N TYR A 74 4.44 -8.77 -12.99
CA TYR A 74 3.08 -9.23 -12.63
C TYR A 74 1.97 -8.66 -13.53
N GLY A 75 2.31 -7.88 -14.56
CA GLY A 75 1.37 -7.36 -15.56
C GLY A 75 0.43 -6.27 -15.04
N HIS A 76 0.87 -5.51 -14.03
CA HIS A 76 0.17 -4.36 -13.46
C HIS A 76 0.61 -3.03 -14.08
#